data_AF-A0A7W5WX51-F1
#
_entry.id   AF-A0A7W5WX51-F1
#
_cell.length_a   1.000
_cell.length_b   1.000
_cell.length_c   1.000
_cell.angle_alpha   90.00
_cell.angle_beta   90.00
_cell.angle_gamma   90.00
#
_symmetry.space_group_name_H-M   'P 1'
#
loop_
_entity.id
_entity.type
_entity.pdbx_description
1 polymer ?
#
loop_
_entity_poly.entity_id
_entity_poly.type
_entity_poly.pdbx_seq_one_letter_code
_entity_poly.pdbx_strand_id
1 'polypeptide(L)'
;MKIYFETVGRSAGLLLNLAPDTRGLVTDEDVANLTAFGTAMRAMYATDLSKGAIASASSVRAGHDAALVLDGNPESFWVSADRAPVPTLTLDLKQPRLFDVVRLAEHLPLGLRVDRFAIDAQGPTGWTEIASKQGIGSQRLIRLDAPITARRVRLRITAAAAAPAITEFGVYLAPVLLDPPHIVRDREGVVTLTSDSPGLAIAYTTDGSVPTIASPRYTAPFAMRDAGIVQAISIHAAKGAVSSVGRRNFDIRKSDWKILRASAPRAELLIDEKNRTDWVAPLTGADGKPCSVTIDLGRSVELRGFVLKPGWHAPQGAGDPAAWRVRIGDDPGLADAPQEQGEFSNIAANQAPQRLAFARPHRGRYIEIAFTRTAKGETRLAIAELGVLTQ
;
A
#
# COMPACT_ATOMS: atom_id res chain seq x y z
N MET A 1 -2.13 -7.93 -4.16
CA MET A 1 -1.81 -9.38 -4.14
C MET A 1 -0.45 -9.72 -3.56
N LYS A 2 0.59 -8.86 -3.69
CA LYS A 2 1.93 -9.13 -3.14
C LYS A 2 1.91 -9.61 -1.68
N ILE A 3 1.26 -8.86 -0.79
CA ILE A 3 1.15 -9.20 0.64
C ILE A 3 0.55 -10.59 0.84
N TYR A 4 -0.45 -10.99 0.04
CA TYR A 4 -1.05 -12.33 0.12
C TYR A 4 -0.04 -13.44 -0.20
N PHE A 5 0.76 -13.29 -1.26
CA PHE A 5 1.84 -14.24 -1.59
C PHE A 5 2.94 -14.27 -0.52
N GLU A 6 3.17 -13.17 0.17
CA GLU A 6 4.18 -13.03 1.22
C GLU A 6 3.70 -13.46 2.62
N THR A 7 2.38 -13.67 2.80
CA THR A 7 1.74 -14.08 4.06
C THR A 7 1.08 -15.45 3.92
N VAL A 8 -0.16 -15.51 3.44
CA VAL A 8 -0.93 -16.75 3.24
C VAL A 8 -0.25 -17.70 2.27
N GLY A 9 0.42 -17.17 1.25
CA GLY A 9 1.28 -17.92 0.34
C GLY A 9 2.56 -18.47 0.99
N ARG A 10 2.81 -18.19 2.27
CA ARG A 10 3.93 -18.68 3.08
C ARG A 10 3.46 -19.25 4.42
N SER A 11 2.22 -19.76 4.48
CA SER A 11 1.61 -20.37 5.68
C SER A 11 1.42 -19.41 6.87
N ALA A 12 1.31 -18.09 6.62
CA ALA A 12 1.02 -17.09 7.65
C ALA A 12 -0.39 -16.49 7.51
N GLY A 13 -0.93 -15.96 8.62
CA GLY A 13 -2.19 -15.21 8.60
C GLY A 13 -2.05 -13.85 7.91
N LEU A 14 -3.11 -13.40 7.23
CA LEU A 14 -3.21 -12.05 6.67
C LEU A 14 -4.11 -11.19 7.56
N LEU A 15 -3.52 -10.22 8.25
CA LEU A 15 -4.26 -9.21 9.01
C LEU A 15 -4.54 -8.01 8.11
N LEU A 16 -5.81 -7.76 7.80
CA LEU A 16 -6.21 -6.65 6.93
C LEU A 16 -6.13 -5.28 7.62
N ASN A 17 -6.21 -5.26 8.96
CA ASN A 17 -6.10 -4.05 9.79
C ASN A 17 -6.99 -2.88 9.30
N LEU A 18 -8.26 -3.18 9.01
CA LEU A 18 -9.23 -2.17 8.56
C LEU A 18 -9.74 -1.36 9.75
N ALA A 19 -9.73 -0.04 9.63
CA ALA A 19 -10.31 0.87 10.61
C ALA A 19 -11.60 1.49 10.04
N PRO A 20 -12.67 1.59 10.84
CA PRO A 20 -13.85 2.34 10.43
C PRO A 20 -13.55 3.84 10.35
N ASP A 21 -14.22 4.54 9.44
CA ASP A 21 -14.21 6.00 9.36
C ASP A 21 -15.20 6.63 10.35
N THR A 22 -15.39 7.95 10.26
CA THR A 22 -16.29 8.73 11.15
C THR A 22 -17.77 8.38 10.99
N ARG A 23 -18.15 7.63 9.94
CA ARG A 23 -19.50 7.08 9.77
C ARG A 23 -19.67 5.76 10.53
N GLY A 24 -18.57 5.20 11.06
CA GLY A 24 -18.53 3.86 11.64
C GLY A 24 -18.45 2.74 10.58
N LEU A 25 -18.08 3.07 9.34
CA LEU A 25 -18.04 2.13 8.21
C LEU A 25 -16.60 1.92 7.72
N VAL A 26 -16.32 0.77 7.10
CA VAL A 26 -15.10 0.61 6.30
C VAL A 26 -15.14 1.61 5.15
N THR A 27 -14.02 2.26 4.87
CA THR A 27 -13.97 3.29 3.83
C THR A 27 -14.34 2.74 2.46
N ASP A 28 -14.97 3.55 1.62
CA ASP A 28 -15.35 3.14 0.26
C ASP A 28 -14.09 2.75 -0.57
N GLU A 29 -12.95 3.36 -0.28
CA GLU A 29 -11.64 3.04 -0.86
C GLU A 29 -11.16 1.64 -0.45
N ASP A 30 -11.20 1.31 0.84
CA ASP A 30 -10.84 -0.03 1.32
C ASP A 30 -11.80 -1.10 0.77
N VAL A 31 -13.10 -0.82 0.71
CA VAL A 31 -14.09 -1.72 0.10
C VAL A 31 -13.75 -1.98 -1.37
N ALA A 32 -13.43 -0.94 -2.14
CA ALA A 32 -13.04 -1.07 -3.54
C ALA A 32 -11.74 -1.90 -3.69
N ASN A 33 -10.73 -1.63 -2.87
CA ASN A 33 -9.46 -2.34 -2.87
C ASN A 33 -9.62 -3.83 -2.50
N LEU A 34 -10.41 -4.14 -1.48
CA LEU A 34 -10.70 -5.51 -1.06
C LEU A 34 -11.55 -6.25 -2.08
N THR A 35 -12.48 -5.57 -2.75
CA THR A 35 -13.28 -6.13 -3.84
C THR A 35 -12.40 -6.48 -5.04
N ALA A 36 -11.48 -5.59 -5.42
CA ALA A 36 -10.50 -5.84 -6.47
C ALA A 36 -9.57 -7.00 -6.10
N PHE A 37 -9.07 -7.03 -4.86
CA PHE A 37 -8.28 -8.14 -4.33
C PHE A 37 -9.04 -9.48 -4.40
N GLY A 38 -10.28 -9.52 -3.92
CA GLY A 38 -11.12 -10.73 -3.99
C GLY A 38 -11.41 -11.18 -5.42
N THR A 39 -11.59 -10.24 -6.34
CA THR A 39 -11.75 -10.53 -7.78
C THR A 39 -10.48 -11.13 -8.37
N ALA A 40 -9.31 -10.58 -8.04
CA ALA A 40 -8.02 -11.12 -8.46
C ALA A 40 -7.77 -12.54 -7.94
N MET A 41 -8.10 -12.78 -6.66
CA MET A 41 -8.01 -14.09 -6.02
C MET A 41 -8.89 -15.13 -6.71
N ARG A 42 -10.16 -14.78 -6.98
CA ARG A 42 -11.09 -15.65 -7.71
C ARG A 42 -10.59 -15.92 -9.13
N ALA A 43 -10.08 -14.92 -9.83
CA ALA A 43 -9.55 -15.09 -11.18
C ALA A 43 -8.32 -16.03 -11.22
N MET A 44 -7.40 -15.92 -10.26
CA MET A 44 -6.22 -16.78 -10.17
C MET A 44 -6.60 -18.26 -9.98
N TYR A 45 -7.57 -18.54 -9.11
CA TYR A 45 -8.02 -19.91 -8.82
C TYR A 45 -9.18 -20.39 -9.70
N ALA A 46 -9.68 -19.56 -10.63
CA ALA A 46 -10.78 -19.93 -11.51
C ALA A 46 -10.43 -21.11 -12.43
N THR A 47 -9.15 -21.27 -12.75
CA THR A 47 -8.67 -22.37 -13.59
C THR A 47 -7.41 -22.97 -12.97
N ASP A 48 -7.56 -24.17 -12.41
CA ASP A 48 -6.42 -25.00 -12.08
C ASP A 48 -5.83 -25.62 -13.34
N LEU A 49 -4.62 -25.20 -13.69
CA LEU A 49 -3.94 -25.66 -14.90
C LEU A 49 -3.30 -27.04 -14.71
N SER A 50 -3.26 -27.58 -13.48
CA SER A 50 -2.86 -28.97 -13.19
C SER A 50 -4.02 -29.95 -13.32
N LYS A 51 -5.28 -29.50 -13.47
CA LYS A 51 -6.43 -30.40 -13.59
C LYS A 51 -6.28 -31.33 -14.80
N GLY A 52 -6.30 -32.64 -14.55
CA GLY A 52 -6.09 -33.69 -15.56
C GLY A 52 -4.61 -33.99 -15.86
N ALA A 53 -3.67 -33.38 -15.12
CA ALA A 53 -2.27 -33.74 -15.15
C ALA A 53 -2.05 -35.17 -14.62
N ILE A 54 -0.88 -35.74 -14.93
CA ILE A 54 -0.39 -36.96 -14.28
C ILE A 54 0.77 -36.59 -13.38
N ALA A 55 0.69 -37.00 -12.11
CA ALA A 55 1.80 -36.92 -11.17
C ALA A 55 2.62 -38.22 -11.19
N SER A 56 3.95 -38.09 -11.10
CA SER A 56 4.90 -39.19 -10.91
C SER A 56 5.96 -38.76 -9.90
N ALA A 57 6.59 -39.71 -9.21
CA ALA A 57 7.62 -39.41 -8.21
C ALA A 57 8.83 -40.33 -8.38
N SER A 58 10.00 -39.88 -7.90
CA SER A 58 11.20 -40.73 -7.88
C SER A 58 11.10 -41.91 -6.91
N SER A 59 10.23 -41.81 -5.91
CA SER A 59 9.86 -42.91 -5.02
C SER A 59 8.49 -42.66 -4.39
N VAL A 60 7.85 -43.73 -3.93
CA VAL A 60 6.57 -43.69 -3.21
C VAL A 60 6.60 -44.66 -2.05
N ARG A 61 5.90 -44.33 -0.96
CA ARG A 61 5.52 -45.28 0.08
C ARG A 61 4.18 -45.92 -0.30
N ALA A 62 3.99 -47.20 -0.01
CA ALA A 62 2.75 -47.91 -0.32
C ALA A 62 1.53 -47.18 0.27
N GLY A 63 0.50 -46.95 -0.56
CA GLY A 63 -0.71 -46.21 -0.20
C GLY A 63 -0.58 -44.68 -0.26
N HIS A 64 0.59 -44.14 -0.59
CA HIS A 64 0.88 -42.71 -0.67
C HIS A 64 1.47 -42.33 -2.04
N ASP A 65 0.72 -42.67 -3.09
CA ASP A 65 1.13 -42.50 -4.47
C ASP A 65 1.21 -41.03 -4.90
N ALA A 66 2.01 -40.75 -5.93
CA ALA A 66 2.19 -39.39 -6.44
C ALA A 66 0.88 -38.73 -6.90
N ALA A 67 -0.09 -39.51 -7.40
CA ALA A 67 -1.36 -39.00 -7.90
C ALA A 67 -2.22 -38.31 -6.83
N LEU A 68 -1.99 -38.60 -5.54
CA LEU A 68 -2.75 -38.02 -4.44
C LEU A 68 -2.54 -36.51 -4.30
N VAL A 69 -1.47 -35.94 -4.87
CA VAL A 69 -1.26 -34.46 -4.82
C VAL A 69 -2.17 -33.66 -5.75
N LEU A 70 -3.04 -34.33 -6.51
CA LEU A 70 -3.93 -33.75 -7.52
C LEU A 70 -5.42 -34.00 -7.22
N ASP A 71 -5.75 -34.67 -6.12
CA ASP A 71 -7.13 -35.08 -5.81
C ASP A 71 -7.94 -34.02 -5.04
N GLY A 72 -7.27 -32.97 -4.56
CA GLY A 72 -7.86 -31.87 -3.80
C GLY A 72 -8.34 -32.25 -2.40
N ASN A 73 -7.93 -33.42 -1.89
CA ASN A 73 -8.29 -33.88 -0.55
C ASN A 73 -7.11 -33.64 0.42
N PRO A 74 -7.29 -32.81 1.46
CA PRO A 74 -6.20 -32.48 2.39
C PRO A 74 -5.72 -33.67 3.25
N GLU A 75 -6.50 -34.76 3.31
CA GLU A 75 -6.18 -35.97 4.08
C GLU A 75 -5.40 -37.01 3.28
N SER A 76 -5.33 -36.90 1.96
CA SER A 76 -4.49 -37.74 1.10
C SER A 76 -3.21 -37.01 0.70
N PHE A 77 -2.13 -37.77 0.59
CA PHE A 77 -0.81 -37.18 0.36
C PHE A 77 0.16 -38.20 -0.21
N TRP A 78 1.06 -37.71 -1.06
CA TRP A 78 2.25 -38.44 -1.48
C TRP A 78 3.28 -38.47 -0.35
N VAL A 79 3.98 -39.60 -0.21
CA VAL A 79 5.16 -39.73 0.67
C VAL A 79 6.29 -40.39 -0.09
N SER A 80 7.50 -39.84 -0.02
CA SER A 80 8.67 -40.49 -0.60
C SER A 80 9.06 -41.76 0.17
N ALA A 81 9.82 -42.65 -0.46
CA ALA A 81 10.51 -43.70 0.30
C ALA A 81 11.49 -43.08 1.33
N ASP A 82 11.73 -43.79 2.43
CA ASP A 82 12.67 -43.36 3.46
C ASP A 82 14.09 -43.22 2.87
N ARG A 83 14.81 -42.16 3.26
CA ARG A 83 16.20 -41.87 2.86
C ARG A 83 16.44 -41.80 1.34
N ALA A 84 15.42 -41.50 0.53
CA ALA A 84 15.61 -41.29 -0.91
C ALA A 84 16.58 -40.11 -1.17
N PRO A 85 17.60 -40.27 -2.04
CA PRO A 85 18.75 -39.35 -2.09
C PRO A 85 18.44 -37.92 -2.56
N VAL A 86 17.36 -37.70 -3.33
CA VAL A 86 16.69 -36.40 -3.55
C VAL A 86 15.25 -36.73 -3.99
N PRO A 87 14.25 -36.67 -3.11
CA PRO A 87 12.86 -36.93 -3.49
C PRO A 87 12.39 -35.93 -4.55
N THR A 88 11.73 -36.42 -5.60
CA THR A 88 11.15 -35.57 -6.65
C THR A 88 9.73 -35.97 -6.94
N LEU A 89 8.89 -34.98 -7.25
CA LEU A 89 7.53 -35.15 -7.74
C LEU A 89 7.39 -34.33 -9.02
N THR A 90 6.92 -34.94 -10.10
CA THR A 90 6.78 -34.33 -11.41
C THR A 90 5.33 -34.36 -11.86
N LEU A 91 4.80 -33.20 -12.26
CA LEU A 91 3.54 -33.07 -12.97
C LEU A 91 3.79 -33.05 -14.48
N ASP A 92 3.10 -33.92 -15.22
CA ASP A 92 2.92 -33.81 -16.68
C ASP A 92 1.53 -33.22 -16.95
N LEU A 93 1.50 -31.94 -17.33
CA LEU A 93 0.28 -31.16 -17.63
C LEU A 93 -0.39 -31.59 -18.95
N LYS A 94 0.09 -32.66 -19.59
CA LYS A 94 -0.32 -33.24 -20.89
C LYS A 94 0.01 -32.38 -22.11
N GLN A 95 -0.06 -31.07 -21.97
CA GLN A 95 0.29 -30.10 -22.99
C GLN A 95 1.02 -28.91 -22.37
N PRO A 96 1.80 -28.14 -23.15
CA PRO A 96 2.38 -26.91 -22.66
C PRO A 96 1.31 -25.95 -22.12
N ARG A 97 1.49 -25.47 -20.89
CA ARG A 97 0.61 -24.47 -20.26
C ARG A 97 1.42 -23.23 -19.89
N LEU A 98 0.81 -22.06 -20.06
CA LEU A 98 1.33 -20.79 -19.56
C LEU A 98 0.94 -20.64 -18.08
N PHE A 99 1.91 -20.52 -17.19
CA PHE A 99 1.67 -20.33 -15.75
C PHE A 99 2.79 -19.53 -15.10
N ASP A 100 2.53 -19.02 -13.91
CA ASP A 100 3.45 -18.22 -13.10
C ASP A 100 3.22 -18.37 -11.59
N VAL A 101 2.30 -19.24 -11.18
CA VAL A 101 2.11 -19.61 -9.78
C VAL A 101 2.22 -21.12 -9.65
N VAL A 102 3.05 -21.57 -8.72
CA VAL A 102 3.10 -22.96 -8.27
C VAL A 102 2.58 -23.02 -6.83
N ARG A 103 1.62 -23.89 -6.55
CA ARG A 103 1.05 -24.11 -5.22
C ARG A 103 1.49 -25.46 -4.69
N LEU A 104 1.95 -25.47 -3.45
CA LEU A 104 2.33 -26.68 -2.71
C LEU A 104 1.71 -26.67 -1.32
N ALA A 105 1.47 -27.84 -0.75
CA ALA A 105 1.14 -27.99 0.67
C ALA A 105 1.72 -29.29 1.22
N GLU A 106 2.17 -29.26 2.48
CA GLU A 106 2.58 -30.44 3.24
C GLU A 106 1.41 -31.06 4.00
N HIS A 107 1.49 -32.36 4.25
CA HIS A 107 0.59 -33.04 5.17
C HIS A 107 1.01 -32.78 6.62
N LEU A 108 0.52 -31.67 7.19
CA LEU A 108 0.92 -31.19 8.51
C LEU A 108 0.65 -32.12 9.71
N PRO A 109 -0.33 -33.04 9.70
CA PRO A 109 -0.47 -34.01 10.79
C PRO A 109 0.80 -34.85 11.04
N LEU A 110 1.68 -34.94 10.04
CA LEU A 110 2.98 -35.61 10.13
C LEU A 110 4.15 -34.67 10.49
N GLY A 111 3.86 -33.43 10.86
CA GLY A 111 4.82 -32.35 11.13
C GLY A 111 5.30 -31.64 9.88
N LEU A 112 6.06 -30.56 10.07
CA LEU A 112 6.79 -29.87 9.01
C LEU A 112 8.05 -30.68 8.67
N ARG A 113 8.23 -31.08 7.40
CA ARG A 113 9.30 -32.02 7.01
C ARG A 113 10.26 -31.46 5.97
N VAL A 114 9.80 -30.55 5.11
CA VAL A 114 10.60 -29.97 4.02
C VAL A 114 11.31 -28.70 4.48
N ASP A 115 12.64 -28.72 4.56
CA ASP A 115 13.44 -27.56 4.91
C ASP A 115 13.72 -26.68 3.67
N ARG A 116 14.11 -27.31 2.55
CA ARG A 116 14.42 -26.64 1.29
C ARG A 116 13.93 -27.45 0.09
N PHE A 117 13.48 -26.73 -0.93
CA PHE A 117 13.04 -27.32 -2.18
C PHE A 117 13.32 -26.39 -3.36
N ALA A 118 13.30 -26.97 -4.54
CA ALA A 118 13.38 -26.26 -5.81
C ALA A 118 12.26 -26.71 -6.74
N ILE A 119 11.86 -25.82 -7.64
CA ILE A 119 10.95 -26.09 -8.74
C ILE A 119 11.73 -25.98 -10.03
N ASP A 120 11.61 -27.00 -10.87
CA ASP A 120 12.14 -26.99 -12.22
C ASP A 120 11.00 -27.04 -13.26
N ALA A 121 11.22 -26.44 -14.42
CA ALA A 121 10.40 -26.64 -15.61
C ALA A 121 11.20 -27.35 -16.69
N GLN A 122 10.55 -28.23 -17.46
CA GLN A 122 11.17 -28.87 -18.60
C GLN A 122 11.14 -27.93 -19.81
N GLY A 123 12.31 -27.50 -20.26
CA GLY A 123 12.54 -26.81 -21.53
C GLY A 123 13.08 -27.75 -22.63
N PRO A 124 13.49 -27.19 -23.78
CA PRO A 124 13.96 -27.97 -24.92
C PRO A 124 15.24 -28.78 -24.64
N THR A 125 16.13 -28.26 -23.79
CA THR A 125 17.44 -28.85 -23.49
C THR A 125 17.46 -29.64 -22.17
N GLY A 126 16.32 -29.77 -21.49
CA GLY A 126 16.21 -30.48 -20.22
C GLY A 126 15.50 -29.67 -19.14
N TRP A 127 15.84 -29.94 -17.89
CA TRP A 127 15.26 -29.27 -16.73
C TRP A 127 16.00 -27.98 -16.41
N THR A 128 15.24 -26.91 -16.16
CA THR A 128 15.77 -25.63 -15.68
C THR A 128 15.11 -25.30 -14.35
N GLU A 129 15.91 -24.94 -13.33
CA GLU A 129 15.39 -24.45 -12.05
C GLU A 129 14.73 -23.08 -12.28
N ILE A 130 13.46 -22.95 -11.89
CA ILE A 130 12.67 -21.72 -12.03
C ILE A 130 12.39 -21.07 -10.68
N ALA A 131 12.59 -21.79 -9.57
CA ALA A 131 12.52 -21.24 -8.22
C ALA A 131 13.23 -22.14 -7.20
N SER A 132 13.80 -21.52 -6.16
CA SER A 132 14.30 -22.20 -4.96
C SER A 132 13.83 -21.48 -3.71
N LYS A 133 13.35 -22.23 -2.72
CA LYS A 133 12.68 -21.71 -1.51
C LYS A 133 12.95 -22.62 -0.29
N GLN A 134 12.63 -22.09 0.88
CA GLN A 134 12.67 -22.80 2.16
C GLN A 134 11.25 -22.96 2.71
N GLY A 135 10.96 -24.12 3.29
CA GLY A 135 9.67 -24.47 3.92
C GLY A 135 8.47 -24.48 2.97
N ILE A 136 7.62 -25.52 3.04
CA ILE A 136 6.33 -25.53 2.34
C ILE A 136 5.21 -25.17 3.32
N GLY A 137 5.01 -25.95 4.37
CA GLY A 137 3.96 -25.71 5.38
C GLY A 137 2.56 -26.05 4.89
N SER A 138 1.52 -25.45 5.52
CA SER A 138 0.12 -25.66 5.12
C SER A 138 -0.16 -25.16 3.70
N GLN A 139 0.59 -24.15 3.25
CA GLN A 139 0.54 -23.65 1.90
C GLN A 139 1.80 -22.86 1.53
N ARG A 140 2.31 -23.14 0.33
CA ARG A 140 3.33 -22.36 -0.34
C ARG A 140 2.86 -21.97 -1.73
N LEU A 141 2.76 -20.66 -1.99
CA LEU A 141 2.52 -20.09 -3.31
C LEU A 141 3.81 -19.48 -3.82
N ILE A 142 4.37 -20.07 -4.86
CA ILE A 142 5.58 -19.60 -5.52
C ILE A 142 5.17 -18.83 -6.76
N ARG A 143 5.26 -17.50 -6.68
CA ARG A 143 5.09 -16.59 -7.82
C ARG A 143 6.40 -16.48 -8.58
N LEU A 144 6.39 -16.73 -9.89
CA LEU A 144 7.51 -16.48 -10.80
C LEU A 144 7.56 -15.01 -11.22
N ASP A 145 8.75 -14.52 -11.58
CA ASP A 145 8.94 -13.13 -12.04
C ASP A 145 8.22 -12.85 -13.36
N ALA A 146 8.09 -13.87 -14.22
CA ALA A 146 7.32 -13.83 -15.45
C ALA A 146 6.61 -15.16 -15.73
N PRO A 147 5.47 -15.15 -16.45
CA PRO A 147 4.86 -16.37 -16.97
C PRO A 147 5.80 -17.15 -17.86
N ILE A 148 5.85 -18.46 -17.63
CA ILE A 148 6.58 -19.42 -18.45
C ILE A 148 5.60 -20.40 -19.10
N THR A 149 6.00 -20.96 -20.24
CA THR A 149 5.26 -22.06 -20.87
C THR A 149 6.02 -23.36 -20.67
N ALA A 150 5.42 -24.34 -20.00
CA ALA A 150 6.00 -25.67 -19.85
C ALA A 150 4.92 -26.76 -19.81
N ARG A 151 5.27 -27.97 -20.26
CA ARG A 151 4.41 -29.15 -20.13
C ARG A 151 4.69 -29.91 -18.84
N ARG A 152 5.95 -29.96 -18.40
CA ARG A 152 6.34 -30.67 -17.18
C ARG A 152 6.96 -29.74 -16.16
N VAL A 153 6.54 -29.91 -14.91
CA VAL A 153 6.99 -29.13 -13.75
C VAL A 153 7.39 -30.12 -12.66
N ARG A 154 8.56 -29.92 -12.05
CA ARG A 154 9.12 -30.83 -11.05
C ARG A 154 9.43 -30.12 -9.76
N LEU A 155 8.90 -30.65 -8.66
CA LEU A 155 9.35 -30.37 -7.30
C LEU A 155 10.55 -31.26 -6.99
N ARG A 156 11.65 -30.67 -6.51
CA ARG A 156 12.79 -31.38 -5.93
C ARG A 156 12.96 -30.99 -4.48
N ILE A 157 12.98 -31.98 -3.59
CA ILE A 157 13.22 -31.76 -2.16
C ILE A 157 14.72 -31.82 -1.91
N THR A 158 15.34 -30.66 -1.67
CA THR A 158 16.80 -30.50 -1.57
C THR A 158 17.32 -30.56 -0.13
N ALA A 159 16.44 -30.40 0.86
CA ALA A 159 16.71 -30.71 2.26
C ALA A 159 15.39 -31.02 2.99
N ALA A 160 15.38 -32.10 3.76
CA ALA A 160 14.28 -32.49 4.62
C ALA A 160 14.79 -33.36 5.77
N ALA A 161 14.29 -33.11 6.99
CA ALA A 161 14.65 -33.90 8.18
C ALA A 161 13.93 -35.28 8.22
N ALA A 162 12.86 -35.44 7.46
CA ALA A 162 12.08 -36.68 7.35
C ALA A 162 11.55 -36.87 5.91
N ALA A 163 11.01 -38.05 5.61
CA ALA A 163 10.39 -38.33 4.30
C ALA A 163 9.30 -37.28 3.97
N PRO A 164 9.46 -36.49 2.90
CA PRO A 164 8.50 -35.45 2.52
C PRO A 164 7.10 -36.02 2.33
N ALA A 165 6.10 -35.29 2.82
CA ALA A 165 4.69 -35.63 2.70
C ALA A 165 3.93 -34.44 2.09
N ILE A 166 3.47 -34.58 0.85
CA ILE A 166 2.88 -33.47 0.06
C ILE A 166 1.41 -33.80 -0.22
N THR A 167 0.50 -32.89 0.12
CA THR A 167 -0.94 -33.02 -0.12
C THR A 167 -1.39 -32.36 -1.42
N GLU A 168 -0.66 -31.33 -1.89
CA GLU A 168 -1.10 -30.54 -3.03
C GLU A 168 0.09 -30.15 -3.92
N PHE A 169 -0.09 -30.26 -5.23
CA PHE A 169 0.79 -29.66 -6.22
C PHE A 169 -0.04 -29.14 -7.41
N GLY A 170 -0.26 -27.83 -7.42
CA GLY A 170 -1.03 -27.13 -8.45
C GLY A 170 -0.19 -26.10 -9.20
N VAL A 171 -0.63 -25.74 -10.40
CA VAL A 171 -0.09 -24.60 -11.15
C VAL A 171 -1.22 -23.71 -11.64
N TYR A 172 -1.04 -22.39 -11.52
CA TYR A 172 -2.04 -21.39 -11.84
C TYR A 172 -1.41 -20.24 -12.62
N LEU A 173 -2.25 -19.50 -13.33
CA LEU A 173 -1.89 -18.24 -13.95
C LEU A 173 -2.56 -17.11 -13.17
N ALA A 174 -1.78 -16.30 -12.46
CA ALA A 174 -2.37 -15.15 -11.77
C ALA A 174 -2.80 -14.08 -12.78
N PRO A 175 -3.86 -13.32 -12.47
CA PRO A 175 -4.24 -12.19 -13.29
C PRO A 175 -3.13 -11.14 -13.30
N VAL A 176 -3.06 -10.37 -14.38
CA VAL A 176 -2.19 -9.21 -14.43
C VAL A 176 -2.76 -8.15 -13.49
N LEU A 177 -1.97 -7.79 -12.48
CA LEU A 177 -2.34 -6.81 -11.49
C LEU A 177 -1.37 -5.67 -11.56
N LEU A 178 -1.92 -4.48 -11.72
CA LEU A 178 -1.16 -3.27 -11.83
C LEU A 178 -1.46 -2.44 -10.60
N ASP A 179 -0.41 -1.96 -9.94
CA ASP A 179 -0.57 -0.99 -8.87
C ASP A 179 -1.00 0.36 -9.45
N PRO A 180 -1.86 1.10 -8.74
CA PRO A 180 -2.24 2.45 -9.15
C PRO A 180 -0.99 3.34 -9.25
N PRO A 181 -0.95 4.31 -10.18
CA PRO A 181 0.14 5.26 -10.26
C PRO A 181 0.30 6.05 -8.95
N HIS A 182 1.54 6.28 -8.55
CA HIS A 182 1.86 7.24 -7.51
C HIS A 182 1.70 8.65 -8.06
N ILE A 183 1.02 9.50 -7.30
CA ILE A 183 0.70 10.88 -7.69
C ILE A 183 1.32 11.82 -6.66
N VAL A 184 2.32 12.58 -7.08
CA VAL A 184 3.05 13.52 -6.23
C VAL A 184 3.02 14.90 -6.86
N ARG A 185 2.91 15.94 -6.02
CA ARG A 185 3.11 17.33 -6.44
C ARG A 185 4.17 17.95 -5.55
N ASP A 186 5.14 18.62 -6.16
CA ASP A 186 6.18 19.36 -5.44
C ASP A 186 5.67 20.73 -4.95
N ARG A 187 6.56 21.49 -4.30
CA ARG A 187 6.26 22.80 -3.70
C ARG A 187 5.86 23.82 -4.78
N GLU A 188 6.48 23.75 -5.95
CA GLU A 188 6.28 24.62 -7.11
C GLU A 188 4.96 24.32 -7.85
N GLY A 189 4.30 23.22 -7.50
CA GLY A 189 3.03 22.80 -8.06
C GLY A 189 3.18 21.91 -9.30
N VAL A 190 4.32 21.26 -9.51
CA VAL A 190 4.53 20.32 -10.61
C VAL A 190 4.11 18.92 -10.17
N VAL A 191 3.19 18.33 -10.92
CA VAL A 191 2.69 16.97 -10.71
C VAL A 191 3.52 15.97 -11.48
N THR A 192 3.97 14.93 -10.78
CA THR A 192 4.67 13.78 -11.34
C THR A 192 3.89 12.51 -11.06
N LEU A 193 3.72 11.68 -12.10
CA LEU A 193 3.06 10.38 -12.03
C LEU A 193 4.09 9.28 -12.27
N THR A 194 4.14 8.28 -11.39
CA THR A 194 5.04 7.13 -11.53
C THR A 194 4.29 5.82 -11.32
N SER A 195 4.83 4.71 -11.83
CA SER A 195 4.31 3.36 -11.59
C SER A 195 5.43 2.46 -11.07
N ASP A 196 5.08 1.55 -10.17
CA ASP A 196 5.99 0.50 -9.69
C ASP A 196 6.30 -0.56 -10.76
N SER A 197 5.60 -0.51 -11.90
CA SER A 197 5.86 -1.36 -13.07
C SER A 197 6.51 -0.51 -14.19
N PRO A 198 7.84 -0.55 -14.34
CA PRO A 198 8.54 0.24 -15.35
C PRO A 198 8.03 -0.05 -16.77
N GLY A 199 7.93 1.00 -17.59
CA GLY A 199 7.54 0.88 -19.00
C GLY A 199 6.03 0.78 -19.26
N LEU A 200 5.18 0.79 -18.23
CA LEU A 200 3.74 0.89 -18.43
C LEU A 200 3.32 2.33 -18.74
N ALA A 201 2.34 2.48 -19.63
CA ALA A 201 1.77 3.78 -19.93
C ALA A 201 0.81 4.19 -18.81
N ILE A 202 0.81 5.48 -18.45
CA ILE A 202 -0.13 6.04 -17.47
C ILE A 202 -1.15 6.90 -18.22
N ALA A 203 -2.43 6.76 -17.91
CA ALA A 203 -3.48 7.68 -18.34
C ALA A 203 -4.08 8.38 -17.12
N TYR A 204 -4.47 9.64 -17.27
CA TYR A 204 -4.90 10.47 -16.14
C TYR A 204 -5.98 11.48 -16.53
N THR A 205 -6.64 12.01 -15.51
CA THR A 205 -7.66 13.06 -15.58
C THR A 205 -7.42 14.07 -14.45
N THR A 206 -7.81 15.31 -14.67
CA THR A 206 -7.71 16.40 -13.68
C THR A 206 -9.03 17.12 -13.43
N ASP A 207 -10.10 16.67 -14.08
CA ASP A 207 -11.45 17.23 -14.02
C ASP A 207 -12.38 16.46 -13.05
N GLY A 208 -11.86 15.44 -12.37
CA GLY A 208 -12.60 14.56 -11.47
C GLY A 208 -13.30 13.38 -12.15
N SER A 209 -13.21 13.25 -13.48
CA SER A 209 -13.69 12.06 -14.17
C SER A 209 -12.80 10.85 -13.89
N VAL A 210 -13.36 9.65 -13.93
CA VAL A 210 -12.57 8.41 -13.77
C VAL A 210 -11.75 8.16 -15.03
N PRO A 211 -10.41 8.06 -14.94
CA PRO A 211 -9.58 7.85 -16.12
C PRO A 211 -9.83 6.48 -16.76
N THR A 212 -9.75 6.43 -18.08
CA THR A 212 -9.89 5.22 -18.89
C THR A 212 -8.69 5.06 -19.81
N ILE A 213 -8.63 3.94 -20.57
CA ILE A 213 -7.59 3.75 -21.59
C ILE A 213 -7.58 4.81 -22.69
N ALA A 214 -8.69 5.54 -22.86
CA ALA A 214 -8.86 6.63 -23.81
C ALA A 214 -8.53 8.01 -23.22
N SER A 215 -8.28 8.11 -21.91
CA SER A 215 -7.89 9.36 -21.27
C SER A 215 -6.48 9.82 -21.71
N PRO A 216 -6.16 11.12 -21.54
CA PRO A 216 -4.84 11.66 -21.85
C PRO A 216 -3.71 10.86 -21.22
N ARG A 217 -2.62 10.66 -21.98
CA ARG A 217 -1.44 9.93 -21.54
C ARG A 217 -0.48 10.86 -20.81
N TYR A 218 0.09 10.36 -19.72
CA TYR A 218 1.18 11.04 -19.05
C TYR A 218 2.47 10.86 -19.85
N THR A 219 3.00 11.97 -20.37
CA THR A 219 4.25 11.98 -21.15
C THR A 219 5.36 12.78 -20.47
N ALA A 220 5.00 13.73 -19.61
CA ALA A 220 5.94 14.56 -18.84
C ALA A 220 5.22 15.15 -17.61
N PRO A 221 5.97 15.56 -16.57
CA PRO A 221 5.41 16.33 -15.46
C PRO A 221 4.65 17.58 -15.94
N PHE A 222 3.57 17.93 -15.26
CA PHE A 222 2.71 19.05 -15.63
C PHE A 222 2.41 19.97 -14.45
N ALA A 223 2.17 21.26 -14.72
CA ALA A 223 1.87 22.23 -13.67
C ALA A 223 0.40 22.16 -13.22
N MET A 224 0.19 22.13 -11.91
CA MET A 224 -1.11 22.22 -11.23
C MET A 224 -1.00 23.15 -10.04
N ARG A 225 -1.14 24.45 -10.33
CA ARG A 225 -0.85 25.55 -9.40
C ARG A 225 -1.95 25.80 -8.38
N ASP A 226 -3.18 25.51 -8.75
CA ASP A 226 -4.38 25.69 -7.93
C ASP A 226 -4.81 24.35 -7.31
N ALA A 227 -5.87 24.41 -6.50
CA ALA A 227 -6.49 23.22 -5.94
C ALA A 227 -7.17 22.38 -7.02
N GLY A 228 -7.21 21.07 -6.82
CA GLY A 228 -7.96 20.15 -7.67
C GLY A 228 -7.58 18.69 -7.44
N ILE A 229 -8.12 17.83 -8.28
CA ILE A 229 -7.95 16.38 -8.20
C ILE A 229 -7.11 15.88 -9.37
N VAL A 230 -6.26 14.89 -9.10
CA VAL A 230 -5.62 14.09 -10.14
C VAL A 230 -6.01 12.63 -9.92
N GLN A 231 -6.51 12.00 -10.97
CA GLN A 231 -6.79 10.56 -10.98
C GLN A 231 -5.98 9.92 -12.10
N ALA A 232 -5.40 8.75 -11.85
CA ALA A 232 -4.55 8.08 -12.82
C ALA A 232 -4.69 6.55 -12.77
N ILE A 233 -4.44 5.90 -13.91
CA ILE A 233 -4.35 4.45 -14.04
C ILE A 233 -3.08 4.06 -14.80
N SER A 234 -2.48 2.93 -14.42
CA SER A 234 -1.43 2.24 -15.17
C SER A 234 -2.08 1.33 -16.21
N ILE A 235 -1.51 1.26 -17.42
CA ILE A 235 -2.07 0.51 -18.56
C ILE A 235 -1.01 -0.44 -19.11
N HIS A 236 -1.34 -1.73 -19.10
CA HIS A 236 -0.53 -2.78 -19.72
C HIS A 236 -1.20 -3.26 -21.02
N ALA A 237 -0.94 -2.56 -22.13
CA ALA A 237 -1.60 -2.79 -23.41
C ALA A 237 -1.49 -4.24 -23.92
N ALA A 238 -0.30 -4.84 -23.85
CA ALA A 238 -0.07 -6.22 -24.32
C ALA A 238 -0.84 -7.31 -23.53
N LYS A 239 -1.38 -6.96 -22.35
CA LYS A 239 -2.14 -7.87 -21.49
C LYS A 239 -3.59 -7.42 -21.32
N GLY A 240 -4.00 -6.33 -21.97
CA GLY A 240 -5.34 -5.77 -21.84
C GLY A 240 -5.72 -5.40 -20.40
N ALA A 241 -4.74 -5.06 -19.55
CA ALA A 241 -4.96 -4.83 -18.12
C ALA A 241 -4.78 -3.36 -17.75
N VAL A 242 -5.54 -2.92 -16.75
CA VAL A 242 -5.46 -1.58 -16.13
C VAL A 242 -5.38 -1.71 -14.62
N SER A 243 -4.71 -0.78 -13.95
CA SER A 243 -4.71 -0.72 -12.49
C SER A 243 -6.05 -0.25 -11.93
N SER A 244 -6.22 -0.35 -10.61
CA SER A 244 -7.17 0.52 -9.91
C SER A 244 -6.81 1.99 -10.10
N VAL A 245 -7.76 2.88 -9.81
CA VAL A 245 -7.57 4.33 -9.96
C VAL A 245 -6.77 4.85 -8.77
N GLY A 246 -5.57 5.35 -9.03
CA GLY A 246 -4.86 6.23 -8.08
C GLY A 246 -5.55 7.58 -8.05
N ARG A 247 -5.73 8.15 -6.85
CA ARG A 247 -6.38 9.46 -6.66
C ARG A 247 -5.57 10.32 -5.70
N ARG A 248 -5.44 11.60 -6.02
CA ARG A 248 -4.85 12.60 -5.13
C ARG A 248 -5.57 13.93 -5.25
N ASN A 249 -6.01 14.46 -4.11
CA ASN A 249 -6.51 15.82 -4.01
C ASN A 249 -5.37 16.73 -3.57
N PHE A 250 -5.24 17.86 -4.25
CA PHE A 250 -4.28 18.91 -3.96
C PHE A 250 -5.02 20.21 -3.61
N ASP A 251 -4.57 20.90 -2.58
CA ASP A 251 -5.00 22.27 -2.27
C ASP A 251 -4.09 23.30 -2.98
N ILE A 252 -4.25 24.59 -2.67
CA ILE A 252 -3.35 25.63 -3.19
C ILE A 252 -1.88 25.33 -2.81
N ARG A 253 -0.95 25.60 -3.74
CA ARG A 253 0.48 25.28 -3.54
C ARG A 253 1.14 26.18 -2.47
N LYS A 254 2.12 25.63 -1.76
CA LYS A 254 2.84 26.34 -0.68
C LYS A 254 4.02 27.19 -1.16
N SER A 255 4.39 27.14 -2.45
CA SER A 255 5.43 28.04 -2.99
C SER A 255 5.09 29.52 -2.80
N ASP A 256 3.80 29.85 -2.76
CA ASP A 256 3.32 31.23 -2.59
C ASP A 256 3.27 31.65 -1.12
N TRP A 257 3.43 30.70 -0.20
CA TRP A 257 3.20 30.92 1.23
C TRP A 257 4.45 31.43 1.92
N LYS A 258 4.24 32.26 2.95
CA LYS A 258 5.30 32.77 3.82
C LYS A 258 4.85 32.74 5.27
N ILE A 259 5.77 32.39 6.16
CA ILE A 259 5.56 32.62 7.59
C ILE A 259 5.67 34.12 7.84
N LEU A 260 4.57 34.74 8.25
CA LEU A 260 4.54 36.16 8.61
C LEU A 260 4.99 36.37 10.06
N ARG A 261 4.49 35.52 10.97
CA ARG A 261 4.82 35.53 12.41
C ARG A 261 4.76 34.10 12.95
N ALA A 262 5.57 33.79 13.96
CA ALA A 262 5.48 32.55 14.69
C ALA A 262 5.98 32.72 16.13
N SER A 263 5.45 31.93 17.06
CA SER A 263 5.85 31.96 18.48
C SER A 263 7.20 31.28 18.75
N ALA A 264 7.79 30.61 17.75
CA ALA A 264 9.09 29.95 17.84
C ALA A 264 9.82 30.03 16.49
N PRO A 265 11.17 30.01 16.49
CA PRO A 265 11.95 30.02 15.26
C PRO A 265 11.70 28.77 14.41
N ARG A 266 12.16 28.81 13.16
CA ARG A 266 12.09 27.69 12.21
C ARG A 266 10.67 27.25 11.80
N ALA A 267 9.68 28.14 11.89
CA ALA A 267 8.30 27.85 11.52
C ALA A 267 8.12 27.59 10.01
N GLU A 268 9.09 27.92 9.17
CA GLU A 268 9.10 27.57 7.74
C GLU A 268 9.06 26.05 7.50
N LEU A 269 9.45 25.24 8.48
CA LEU A 269 9.32 23.78 8.43
C LEU A 269 7.86 23.32 8.37
N LEU A 270 6.91 24.15 8.84
CA LEU A 270 5.47 23.82 8.79
C LEU A 270 4.91 23.84 7.37
N ILE A 271 5.63 24.42 6.41
CA ILE A 271 5.14 24.65 5.05
C ILE A 271 6.19 24.21 4.00
N ASP A 272 7.05 23.27 4.33
CA ASP A 272 8.18 22.84 3.48
C ASP A 272 7.88 21.62 2.60
N GLU A 273 6.67 21.06 2.69
CA GLU A 273 6.24 19.82 2.01
C GLU A 273 7.11 18.60 2.38
N LYS A 274 7.84 18.65 3.50
CA LYS A 274 8.68 17.56 3.98
C LYS A 274 8.06 16.91 5.20
N ASN A 275 7.62 15.69 4.95
CA ASN A 275 6.98 14.81 5.92
C ASN A 275 7.83 14.31 7.10
N ARG A 276 9.08 14.78 7.24
CA ARG A 276 10.09 14.30 8.22
C ARG A 276 10.89 15.44 8.87
N THR A 277 10.35 16.64 8.85
CA THR A 277 10.92 17.83 9.50
C THR A 277 9.89 18.35 10.50
N ASP A 278 10.29 18.50 11.75
CA ASP A 278 9.36 18.90 12.81
C ASP A 278 9.66 20.33 13.27
N TRP A 279 8.63 21.17 13.27
CA TRP A 279 8.63 22.41 14.02
C TRP A 279 8.27 22.11 15.48
N VAL A 280 9.17 22.46 16.39
CA VAL A 280 8.98 22.27 17.83
C VAL A 280 8.91 23.63 18.51
N ALA A 281 7.84 23.84 19.26
CA ALA A 281 7.58 25.12 19.91
C ALA A 281 7.04 24.93 21.34
N PRO A 282 7.35 25.84 22.28
CA PRO A 282 6.63 25.93 23.55
C PRO A 282 5.13 26.11 23.31
N LEU A 283 4.30 25.44 24.12
CA LEU A 283 2.83 25.60 24.07
C LEU A 283 2.42 27.02 24.46
N THR A 284 3.19 27.67 25.35
CA THR A 284 2.99 29.05 25.77
C THR A 284 4.27 29.82 25.48
N GLY A 285 4.16 30.90 24.71
CA GLY A 285 5.26 31.80 24.40
C GLY A 285 5.73 32.60 25.61
N ALA A 286 6.87 33.28 25.48
CA ALA A 286 7.42 34.14 26.53
C ALA A 286 6.49 35.33 26.88
N ASP A 287 5.59 35.70 25.96
CA ASP A 287 4.56 36.71 26.14
C ASP A 287 3.28 36.18 26.82
N GLY A 288 3.28 34.93 27.27
CA GLY A 288 2.14 34.27 27.91
C GLY A 288 1.04 33.85 26.94
N LYS A 289 1.22 34.07 25.63
CA LYS A 289 0.22 33.70 24.62
C LYS A 289 0.39 32.26 24.17
N PRO A 290 -0.68 31.61 23.67
CA PRO A 290 -0.57 30.29 23.08
C PRO A 290 0.40 30.27 21.89
N CYS A 291 1.01 29.11 21.68
CA CYS A 291 1.80 28.80 20.50
C CYS A 291 0.99 29.11 19.24
N SER A 292 1.57 29.87 18.32
CA SER A 292 0.85 30.28 17.12
C SER A 292 1.77 30.50 15.93
N VAL A 293 1.18 30.39 14.74
CA VAL A 293 1.81 30.70 13.46
C VAL A 293 0.82 31.49 12.60
N THR A 294 1.27 32.60 12.04
CA THR A 294 0.56 33.36 11.01
C THR A 294 1.21 33.11 9.66
N ILE A 295 0.42 32.64 8.70
CA ILE A 295 0.84 32.32 7.33
C ILE A 295 0.19 33.32 6.37
N ASP A 296 1.01 33.96 5.53
CA ASP A 296 0.57 34.66 4.33
C ASP A 296 0.41 33.64 3.21
N LEU A 297 -0.80 33.47 2.68
CA LEU A 297 -1.10 32.53 1.59
C LEU A 297 -0.76 33.10 0.19
N GLY A 298 -0.26 34.33 0.13
CA GLY A 298 0.13 35.04 -1.10
C GLY A 298 -1.05 35.72 -1.80
N ARG A 299 -2.28 35.22 -1.63
CA ARG A 299 -3.52 35.80 -2.15
C ARG A 299 -4.71 35.50 -1.23
N SER A 300 -5.76 36.30 -1.35
CA SER A 300 -7.02 36.05 -0.64
C SER A 300 -7.73 34.82 -1.24
N VAL A 301 -8.08 33.84 -0.40
CA VAL A 301 -8.76 32.59 -0.79
C VAL A 301 -9.93 32.29 0.16
N GLU A 302 -10.85 31.45 -0.28
CA GLU A 302 -11.86 30.86 0.59
C GLU A 302 -11.27 29.63 1.30
N LEU A 303 -11.29 29.65 2.63
CA LEU A 303 -10.77 28.62 3.50
C LEU A 303 -11.94 27.88 4.18
N ARG A 304 -11.95 26.57 4.03
CA ARG A 304 -12.94 25.64 4.59
C ARG A 304 -12.39 24.83 5.75
N GLY A 305 -11.11 24.99 6.05
CA GLY A 305 -10.43 24.25 7.10
C GLY A 305 -8.91 24.30 6.97
N PHE A 306 -8.25 23.48 7.77
CA PHE A 306 -6.81 23.27 7.67
C PHE A 306 -6.43 21.81 7.89
N VAL A 307 -5.21 21.47 7.49
CA VAL A 307 -4.62 20.15 7.71
C VAL A 307 -3.44 20.30 8.64
N LEU A 308 -3.33 19.43 9.62
CA LEU A 308 -2.17 19.33 10.49
C LEU A 308 -1.60 17.93 10.42
N LYS A 309 -0.30 17.82 10.18
CA LYS A 309 0.42 16.56 10.34
C LYS A 309 1.17 16.56 11.68
N PRO A 310 0.89 15.59 12.56
CA PRO A 310 1.67 15.37 13.78
C PRO A 310 3.18 15.27 13.52
N GLY A 311 3.98 15.69 14.51
CA GLY A 311 5.43 15.59 14.43
C GLY A 311 5.89 14.14 14.27
N TRP A 312 6.81 13.88 13.35
CA TRP A 312 7.30 12.52 13.09
C TRP A 312 8.18 12.00 14.23
N HIS A 313 9.04 12.85 14.79
CA HIS A 313 9.99 12.50 15.83
C HIS A 313 10.00 13.56 16.94
N ALA A 314 8.85 13.69 17.61
CA ALA A 314 8.70 14.62 18.71
C ALA A 314 9.75 14.37 19.81
N PRO A 315 10.57 15.37 20.17
CA PRO A 315 11.54 15.22 21.25
C PRO A 315 10.84 15.06 22.60
N GLN A 316 11.54 14.52 23.60
CA GLN A 316 10.98 14.35 24.94
C GLN A 316 10.36 15.66 25.48
N GLY A 317 9.13 15.59 25.97
CA GLY A 317 8.39 16.74 26.48
C GLY A 317 7.77 17.63 25.40
N ALA A 318 7.83 17.24 24.12
CA ALA A 318 6.96 17.75 23.07
C ALA A 318 5.95 16.67 22.67
N GLY A 319 4.72 17.09 22.41
CA GLY A 319 3.64 16.18 21.99
C GLY A 319 2.75 16.79 20.91
N ASP A 320 1.61 16.16 20.69
CA ASP A 320 0.66 16.58 19.68
C ASP A 320 -0.23 17.72 20.21
N PRO A 321 -0.57 18.72 19.37
CA PRO A 321 -1.58 19.71 19.73
C PRO A 321 -2.95 19.03 19.86
N ALA A 322 -3.73 19.42 20.87
CA ALA A 322 -5.06 18.87 21.15
C ALA A 322 -6.19 19.87 20.98
N ALA A 323 -5.92 21.17 21.06
CA ALA A 323 -6.92 22.22 20.87
C ALA A 323 -6.35 23.38 20.07
N TRP A 324 -7.20 24.03 19.29
CA TRP A 324 -6.79 25.05 18.33
C TRP A 324 -7.83 26.18 18.22
N ARG A 325 -7.35 27.35 17.79
CA ARG A 325 -8.16 28.50 17.37
C ARG A 325 -7.58 29.07 16.09
N VAL A 326 -8.44 29.61 15.23
CA VAL A 326 -8.04 30.17 13.94
C VAL A 326 -8.54 31.60 13.79
N ARG A 327 -7.66 32.48 13.30
CA ARG A 327 -8.01 33.80 12.77
C ARG A 327 -7.74 33.86 11.28
N ILE A 328 -8.66 34.41 10.50
CA ILE A 328 -8.54 34.58 9.05
C ILE A 328 -8.88 36.02 8.66
N GLY A 329 -8.16 36.59 7.69
CA GLY A 329 -8.49 37.93 7.19
C GLY A 329 -7.57 38.39 6.07
N ASP A 330 -7.88 39.55 5.51
CA ASP A 330 -7.05 40.21 4.50
C ASP A 330 -6.08 41.24 5.11
N ASP A 331 -6.25 41.59 6.39
CA ASP A 331 -5.31 42.41 7.16
C ASP A 331 -4.26 41.51 7.85
N PRO A 332 -2.94 41.72 7.63
CA PRO A 332 -1.89 40.98 8.31
C PRO A 332 -1.91 41.14 9.84
N GLY A 333 -2.58 42.15 10.39
CA GLY A 333 -2.76 42.36 11.81
C GLY A 333 -3.62 41.28 12.48
N LEU A 334 -4.63 40.74 11.78
CA LEU A 334 -5.62 39.78 12.32
C LEU A 334 -6.14 40.19 13.71
N ALA A 335 -6.59 41.45 13.84
CA ALA A 335 -7.01 42.01 15.13
C ALA A 335 -8.34 41.44 15.66
N ASP A 336 -9.15 40.87 14.77
CA ASP A 336 -10.46 40.31 15.12
C ASP A 336 -10.36 39.07 16.03
N ALA A 337 -11.48 38.77 16.70
CA ALA A 337 -11.60 37.54 17.48
C ALA A 337 -11.49 36.28 16.57
N PRO A 338 -10.98 35.15 17.09
CA PRO A 338 -10.94 33.90 16.35
C PRO A 338 -12.30 33.53 15.77
N GLN A 339 -12.36 33.23 14.47
CA GLN A 339 -13.60 32.83 13.82
C GLN A 339 -13.92 31.35 14.02
N GLU A 340 -12.90 30.52 14.28
CA GLU A 340 -13.04 29.08 14.44
C GLU A 340 -12.21 28.58 15.63
N GLN A 341 -12.70 27.55 16.31
CA GLN A 341 -11.98 26.87 17.38
C GLN A 341 -12.43 25.42 17.48
N GLY A 342 -11.56 24.55 17.95
CA GLY A 342 -11.88 23.14 18.07
C GLY A 342 -10.79 22.32 18.73
N GLU A 343 -10.94 21.01 18.66
CA GLU A 343 -10.04 20.03 19.25
C GLU A 343 -9.68 18.93 18.24
N PHE A 344 -8.55 18.27 18.45
CA PHE A 344 -8.14 17.11 17.66
C PHE A 344 -8.63 15.83 18.33
N SER A 345 -9.48 15.06 17.65
CA SER A 345 -9.97 13.78 18.16
C SER A 345 -8.87 12.71 18.10
N ASN A 346 -8.39 12.27 19.27
CA ASN A 346 -7.48 11.12 19.42
C ASN A 346 -6.15 11.21 18.63
N ILE A 347 -5.63 12.42 18.41
CA ILE A 347 -4.38 12.65 17.66
C ILE A 347 -3.17 11.93 18.26
N ALA A 348 -3.13 11.78 19.59
CA ALA A 348 -2.06 11.05 20.28
C ALA A 348 -1.95 9.57 19.89
N ALA A 349 -3.05 8.96 19.41
CA ALA A 349 -3.06 7.58 18.93
C ALA A 349 -3.12 7.50 17.39
N ASN A 350 -3.45 8.60 16.71
CA ASN A 350 -3.54 8.67 15.25
C ASN A 350 -2.58 9.73 14.69
N GLN A 351 -1.38 9.27 14.30
CA GLN A 351 -0.30 10.10 13.76
C GLN A 351 -0.46 10.41 12.26
N ALA A 352 -1.59 10.05 11.64
CA ALA A 352 -1.89 10.44 10.26
C ALA A 352 -2.22 11.95 10.17
N PRO A 353 -2.14 12.57 8.97
CA PRO A 353 -2.60 13.94 8.77
C PRO A 353 -4.06 14.13 9.21
N GLN A 354 -4.27 15.10 10.09
CA GLN A 354 -5.57 15.50 10.63
C GLN A 354 -6.17 16.58 9.74
N ARG A 355 -7.34 16.32 9.16
CA ARG A 355 -8.08 17.30 8.34
C ARG A 355 -9.21 17.89 9.18
N LEU A 356 -9.17 19.20 9.40
CA LEU A 356 -10.13 19.90 10.25
C LEU A 356 -10.96 20.86 9.41
N ALA A 357 -12.25 20.59 9.30
CA ALA A 357 -13.20 21.47 8.64
C ALA A 357 -13.68 22.57 9.60
N PHE A 358 -13.87 23.77 9.06
CA PHE A 358 -14.50 24.90 9.74
C PHE A 358 -16.02 24.76 9.71
N ALA A 359 -16.71 25.40 10.65
CA ALA A 359 -18.17 25.42 10.69
C ALA A 359 -18.77 26.10 9.45
N ARG A 360 -18.06 27.07 8.88
CA ARG A 360 -18.39 27.73 7.61
C ARG A 360 -17.12 28.16 6.87
N PRO A 361 -17.19 28.40 5.55
CA PRO A 361 -16.06 28.98 4.82
C PRO A 361 -15.75 30.40 5.28
N HIS A 362 -14.47 30.76 5.33
CA HIS A 362 -13.97 32.10 5.65
C HIS A 362 -13.05 32.60 4.54
N ARG A 363 -13.15 33.88 4.16
CA ARG A 363 -12.30 34.46 3.13
C ARG A 363 -11.16 35.25 3.74
N GLY A 364 -9.93 35.05 3.26
CA GLY A 364 -8.78 35.83 3.68
C GLY A 364 -7.47 35.41 3.03
N ARG A 365 -6.48 36.31 3.09
CA ARG A 365 -5.10 36.06 2.66
C ARG A 365 -4.22 35.51 3.78
N TYR A 366 -4.47 35.93 5.01
CA TYR A 366 -3.70 35.56 6.18
C TYR A 366 -4.51 34.58 7.03
N ILE A 367 -3.84 33.54 7.52
CA ILE A 367 -4.38 32.60 8.50
C ILE A 367 -3.43 32.52 9.69
N GLU A 368 -3.94 32.75 10.89
CA GLU A 368 -3.26 32.43 12.14
C GLU A 368 -3.88 31.17 12.74
N ILE A 369 -3.04 30.20 13.06
CA ILE A 369 -3.43 28.99 13.79
C ILE A 369 -2.73 29.04 15.14
N ALA A 370 -3.52 29.07 16.21
CA ALA A 370 -3.04 29.05 17.59
C ALA A 370 -3.40 27.73 18.26
N PHE A 371 -2.43 27.08 18.91
CA PHE A 371 -2.59 25.82 19.64
C PHE A 371 -2.67 26.09 21.13
N THR A 372 -3.80 25.72 21.74
CA THR A 372 -4.12 26.12 23.12
C THR A 372 -3.93 24.99 24.14
N ARG A 373 -3.72 23.75 23.68
CA ARG A 373 -3.50 22.59 24.55
C ARG A 373 -2.73 21.50 23.81
N THR A 374 -2.01 20.67 24.54
CA THR A 374 -1.35 19.42 24.08
C THR A 374 -2.13 18.18 24.53
N ALA A 375 -1.96 17.06 23.84
CA ALA A 375 -2.78 15.86 24.04
C ALA A 375 -2.56 15.17 25.39
N LYS A 376 -1.34 15.23 25.96
CA LYS A 376 -1.01 14.60 27.25
C LYS A 376 -0.47 15.59 28.27
N GLY A 377 -0.67 16.89 28.04
CA GLY A 377 -0.22 17.96 28.95
C GLY A 377 1.26 18.33 28.80
N GLU A 378 1.89 17.98 27.67
CA GLU A 378 3.24 18.40 27.33
C GLU A 378 3.35 19.93 27.28
N THR A 379 4.51 20.48 27.67
CA THR A 379 4.76 21.93 27.66
C THR A 379 5.23 22.45 26.30
N ARG A 380 5.50 21.55 25.36
CA ARG A 380 5.86 21.84 23.97
C ARG A 380 5.01 21.00 23.03
N LEU A 381 4.93 21.45 21.79
CA LEU A 381 4.28 20.72 20.70
C LEU A 381 5.24 20.49 19.54
N ALA A 382 4.99 19.43 18.77
CA ALA A 382 5.72 19.10 17.55
C ALA A 382 4.74 18.93 16.39
N ILE A 383 4.99 19.64 15.29
CA ILE A 383 4.15 19.59 14.09
C ILE A 383 5.07 19.42 12.88
N ALA A 384 4.77 18.44 12.04
CA ALA A 384 5.54 18.17 10.83
C ALA A 384 5.12 19.08 9.67
N GLU A 385 3.82 19.32 9.50
CA GLU A 385 3.32 20.07 8.35
C GLU A 385 1.94 20.70 8.65
N LEU A 386 1.69 21.87 8.05
CA LEU A 386 0.39 22.50 7.94
C LEU A 386 -0.05 22.61 6.48
N GLY A 387 -1.36 22.50 6.27
CA GLY A 387 -2.02 22.76 4.99
C GLY A 387 -3.33 23.49 5.22
N VAL A 388 -3.97 23.93 4.15
CA VAL A 388 -5.31 24.52 4.17
C VAL A 388 -6.28 23.64 3.39
N LEU A 389 -7.57 23.78 3.64
CA LEU A 389 -8.63 23.21 2.83
C LEU A 389 -9.35 24.33 2.09
N THR A 390 -9.34 24.30 0.76
CA THR A 390 -9.99 25.31 -0.11
C THR A 390 -11.16 24.75 -0.90
N GLN A 391 -11.35 23.43 -0.90
CA GLN A 391 -12.43 22.71 -1.58
C GLN A 391 -13.19 21.81 -0.62
#